data_AF-A0A9P6BV52-F1
#
_entry.id   AF-A0A9P6BV52-F1
#
_cell.length_a   1.000
_cell.length_b   1.000
_cell.length_c   1.000
_cell.angle_alpha   90.00
_cell.angle_beta   90.00
_cell.angle_gamma   90.00
#
_symmetry.space_group_name_H-M   'P 1'
#
loop_
_entity.id
_entity.type
_entity.pdbx_description
1 polymer ?
#
loop_
_entity_poly.entity_id
_entity_poly.type
_entity_poly.pdbx_seq_one_letter_code
_entity_poly.pdbx_strand_id
1 'polypeptide(L)'
;MSDSRPRSTDEKGTAVESKSKLGFFRRATSQKPSKHEDQLSPQVPEAGIEGVTEVPPVGFFQLFRFATKFETTINILSLIAAAAAGAAQPLMTLLFANLTQDFVSFTAVLRDPSRKDQIPAAAAAFRSSAARDASYLVYIGIGVFFCTYAYMFVWVYTGEINAKRVRERYLRAVLGQDIQYFDKVGAGEVATRIQTDTHLVQQGTSEKVALAVNYLASFICGFVLAYVRSWRLALALSSVLPFFGITGAIMTKFMTKFMQSSLKHTAESGSLAEEVISTVRTAQAFGTQAVLSNLYNIFIDKALKADVRAEVWQGSAFGAFVFVIYASYALAFSFGTTLINANNADAGAIVNVIMSILIGCLAIVQLEPELQAITRGRGAAAQLYAIMDRVPDINSANPDGLKPGVVDGEISLEDVKFTYPSRPNVPVVKGLSLTFKAGKTVALVGASGSGKSTIISLVERFYDPTSGVVKLDGVDLKELNLKW
;
A
#
# COMPACT_ATOMS: atom_id res chain seq x y z
N MET A 1 -36.28 -63.18 -18.29
CA MET A 1 -37.63 -62.70 -17.93
C MET A 1 -37.78 -61.30 -18.54
N SER A 2 -38.04 -61.19 -19.85
CA SER A 2 -39.38 -61.06 -20.47
C SER A 2 -40.10 -59.80 -19.97
N ASP A 3 -39.94 -58.62 -20.56
CA ASP A 3 -40.33 -58.15 -21.90
C ASP A 3 -41.86 -58.08 -22.10
N SER A 4 -42.39 -56.87 -22.29
CA SER A 4 -43.59 -56.54 -23.10
C SER A 4 -43.97 -55.05 -22.97
N ARG A 5 -43.57 -54.25 -23.96
CA ARG A 5 -44.45 -53.21 -24.54
C ARG A 5 -45.29 -53.86 -25.66
N PRO A 6 -46.39 -53.25 -26.18
CA PRO A 6 -46.26 -52.28 -27.29
C PRO A 6 -47.37 -51.17 -27.31
N ARG A 7 -47.04 -49.92 -27.72
CA ARG A 7 -47.41 -49.20 -29.00
C ARG A 7 -48.85 -48.67 -29.05
N SER A 8 -49.25 -47.60 -29.74
CA SER A 8 -48.74 -46.50 -30.61
C SER A 8 -50.01 -45.66 -30.94
N THR A 9 -50.01 -44.36 -31.20
CA THR A 9 -49.78 -43.68 -32.51
C THR A 9 -49.96 -42.16 -32.29
N ASP A 10 -48.99 -41.33 -32.69
CA ASP A 10 -49.01 -40.37 -33.83
C ASP A 10 -49.93 -39.14 -33.60
N GLU A 11 -49.60 -37.87 -33.91
CA GLU A 11 -48.79 -37.34 -35.01
C GLU A 11 -48.57 -35.79 -34.86
N LYS A 12 -47.54 -35.26 -35.55
CA LYS A 12 -47.26 -33.84 -35.96
C LYS A 12 -46.74 -32.88 -34.87
N GLY A 13 -45.61 -32.19 -34.98
CA GLY A 13 -44.75 -31.88 -36.12
C GLY A 13 -44.61 -30.36 -36.27
N THR A 14 -43.50 -29.77 -35.79
CA THR A 14 -42.82 -28.63 -36.43
C THR A 14 -41.47 -28.38 -35.75
N ALA A 15 -40.41 -28.72 -36.47
CA ALA A 15 -39.05 -28.29 -36.20
C ALA A 15 -38.83 -26.91 -36.83
N VAL A 16 -38.11 -26.02 -36.13
CA VAL A 16 -37.40 -24.90 -36.77
C VAL A 16 -35.96 -24.95 -36.28
N GLU A 17 -35.07 -25.32 -37.22
CA GLU A 17 -33.62 -25.21 -37.10
C GLU A 17 -33.21 -23.75 -36.86
N SER A 18 -32.31 -23.51 -35.90
CA SER A 18 -31.54 -22.26 -35.84
C SER A 18 -30.09 -22.56 -36.20
N LYS A 19 -29.74 -22.34 -37.46
CA LYS A 19 -28.37 -22.36 -37.98
C LYS A 19 -27.53 -21.25 -37.33
N SER A 20 -26.43 -21.64 -36.71
CA SER A 20 -25.32 -20.74 -36.36
C SER A 20 -24.63 -20.22 -37.63
N LYS A 21 -24.54 -18.90 -37.79
CA LYS A 21 -23.52 -18.27 -38.64
C LYS A 21 -22.90 -17.08 -37.92
N LEU A 22 -21.57 -17.12 -37.81
CA LEU A 22 -20.72 -15.99 -37.50
C LEU A 22 -21.02 -14.81 -38.44
N GLY A 23 -21.01 -13.61 -37.88
CA GLY A 23 -21.07 -12.34 -38.61
C GLY A 23 -20.46 -11.23 -37.78
N PHE A 24 -19.13 -11.09 -37.85
CA PHE A 24 -18.39 -9.91 -37.42
C PHE A 24 -18.88 -8.68 -38.23
N PHE A 25 -18.98 -7.54 -37.56
CA PHE A 25 -19.41 -6.22 -38.07
C PHE A 25 -20.90 -6.04 -38.34
N ARG A 26 -21.62 -5.46 -37.37
CA ARG A 26 -22.69 -4.51 -37.69
C ARG A 26 -22.74 -3.36 -36.68
N ARG A 27 -22.59 -2.15 -37.23
CA ARG A 27 -22.59 -0.84 -36.58
C ARG A 27 -24.01 -0.54 -36.07
N ALA A 28 -24.18 -0.42 -34.76
CA ALA A 28 -25.46 -0.04 -34.15
C ALA A 28 -25.48 1.46 -33.82
N THR A 29 -26.43 2.15 -34.45
CA THR A 29 -26.80 3.55 -34.24
C THR A 29 -27.36 3.78 -32.84
N SER A 30 -26.90 4.89 -32.23
CA SER A 30 -27.31 5.41 -30.92
C SER A 30 -28.81 5.69 -30.83
N GLN A 31 -29.51 4.98 -29.94
CA GLN A 31 -30.76 5.43 -29.34
C GLN A 31 -30.51 5.74 -27.86
N LYS A 32 -30.80 6.98 -27.45
CA LYS A 32 -30.80 7.42 -26.04
C LYS A 32 -31.95 6.73 -25.29
N PRO A 33 -31.74 6.17 -24.08
CA PRO A 33 -32.84 5.77 -23.23
C PRO A 33 -33.48 7.00 -22.57
N SER A 34 -34.81 6.96 -22.48
CA SER A 34 -35.70 7.91 -21.83
C SER A 34 -35.41 8.04 -20.33
N LYS A 35 -35.42 9.28 -19.84
CA LYS A 35 -35.51 9.63 -18.41
C LYS A 35 -36.87 9.16 -17.90
N HIS A 36 -36.94 8.07 -17.13
CA HIS A 36 -37.94 7.77 -16.10
C HIS A 36 -37.81 6.31 -15.66
N GLU A 37 -36.75 5.97 -14.90
CA GLU A 37 -36.68 4.69 -14.18
C GLU A 37 -35.65 4.68 -13.01
N ASP A 38 -35.36 5.84 -12.41
CA ASP A 38 -34.44 5.99 -11.27
C ASP A 38 -35.16 6.42 -9.99
N GLN A 39 -36.27 5.76 -9.62
CA GLN A 39 -36.92 5.98 -8.33
C GLN A 39 -37.45 4.69 -7.74
N LEU A 40 -36.57 3.78 -7.32
CA LEU A 40 -36.84 2.76 -6.29
C LEU A 40 -35.53 2.06 -5.92
N SER A 41 -34.67 2.81 -5.22
CA SER A 41 -33.60 2.23 -4.40
C SER A 41 -33.92 2.62 -2.96
N PRO A 42 -34.11 1.68 -2.01
CA PRO A 42 -34.17 2.07 -0.61
C PRO A 42 -32.82 2.68 -0.24
N GLN A 43 -32.82 3.99 0.02
CA GLN A 43 -31.70 4.68 0.64
C GLN A 43 -31.54 4.07 2.03
N VAL A 44 -30.56 3.19 2.18
CA VAL A 44 -30.02 2.86 3.50
C VAL A 44 -29.48 4.20 4.03
N PRO A 45 -29.98 4.71 5.17
CA PRO A 45 -29.41 5.92 5.72
C PRO A 45 -27.95 5.63 6.03
N GLU A 46 -27.05 6.30 5.30
CA GLU A 46 -25.67 6.47 5.73
C GLU A 46 -25.76 7.13 7.10
N ALA A 47 -25.64 6.31 8.16
CA ALA A 47 -25.32 6.80 9.47
C ALA A 47 -23.96 7.47 9.32
N GLY A 48 -23.99 8.79 9.13
CA GLY A 48 -22.81 9.63 9.15
C GLY A 48 -22.09 9.40 10.47
N ILE A 49 -20.99 8.66 10.40
CA ILE A 49 -19.95 8.74 11.41
C ILE A 49 -19.34 10.12 11.18
N GLU A 50 -19.88 11.12 11.88
CA GLU A 50 -19.27 12.44 11.95
C GLU A 50 -17.82 12.28 12.46
N GLY A 51 -16.86 12.64 11.60
CA GLY A 51 -15.54 13.08 12.03
C GLY A 51 -14.49 12.01 12.32
N VAL A 52 -14.16 11.15 11.36
CA VAL A 52 -12.74 10.75 11.25
C VAL A 52 -12.06 11.87 10.47
N THR A 53 -11.48 12.84 11.16
CA THR A 53 -10.57 13.81 10.53
C THR A 53 -9.46 13.03 9.84
N GLU A 54 -9.47 12.98 8.51
CA GLU A 54 -8.37 12.41 7.73
C GLU A 54 -7.10 13.22 8.03
N VAL A 55 -6.24 12.66 8.87
CA VAL A 55 -4.97 13.30 9.20
C VAL A 55 -4.12 13.31 7.92
N PRO A 56 -3.65 14.47 7.46
CA PRO A 56 -2.87 14.54 6.23
C PRO A 56 -1.58 13.69 6.37
N PRO A 57 -1.10 13.04 5.29
CA PRO A 57 0.10 12.23 5.35
C PRO A 57 1.31 13.03 5.83
N VAL A 58 2.10 12.46 6.74
CA VAL A 58 3.29 13.15 7.27
C VAL A 58 4.33 13.39 6.17
N GLY A 59 5.22 14.35 6.36
CA GLY A 59 6.36 14.55 5.45
C GLY A 59 7.30 13.33 5.42
N PHE A 60 8.05 13.15 4.33
CA PHE A 60 9.01 12.04 4.23
C PHE A 60 10.04 12.05 5.36
N PHE A 61 10.63 13.19 5.69
CA PHE A 61 11.60 13.30 6.79
C PHE A 61 10.96 13.11 8.17
N GLN A 62 9.66 13.35 8.32
CA GLN A 62 8.95 13.14 9.58
C GLN A 62 8.82 11.65 9.91
N LEU A 63 8.81 10.74 8.92
CA LEU A 63 8.86 9.29 9.16
C LEU A 63 10.08 8.86 10.00
N PHE A 64 11.18 9.61 9.90
CA PHE A 64 12.44 9.35 10.60
C PHE A 64 12.56 10.15 11.90
N ARG A 65 11.48 10.75 12.43
CA ARG A 65 11.53 11.62 13.62
C ARG A 65 12.12 10.96 14.88
N PHE A 66 12.07 9.62 14.96
CA PHE A 66 12.60 8.85 16.08
C PHE A 66 13.91 8.10 15.77
N ALA A 67 14.48 8.32 14.58
CA ALA A 67 15.81 7.83 14.24
C ALA A 67 16.87 8.68 14.96
N THR A 68 17.95 8.04 15.41
CA THR A 68 19.09 8.77 15.99
C THR A 68 19.91 9.43 14.88
N LYS A 69 20.66 10.49 15.21
CA LYS A 69 21.54 11.15 14.24
C LYS A 69 22.54 10.17 13.61
N PHE A 70 23.06 9.22 14.39
CA PHE A 70 23.95 8.17 13.91
C PHE A 70 23.26 7.26 12.87
N GLU A 71 22.04 6.80 13.15
CA GLU A 71 21.24 6.00 12.22
C GLU A 71 20.93 6.75 10.92
N THR A 72 20.57 8.03 11.02
CA THR A 72 20.34 8.86 9.83
C THR A 72 21.63 9.02 9.01
N THR A 73 22.78 9.24 9.65
CA THR A 73 24.05 9.37 8.92
C THR A 73 24.48 8.08 8.24
N ILE A 74 24.33 6.92 8.88
CA ILE A 74 24.70 5.64 8.27
C ILE A 74 23.72 5.25 7.15
N ASN A 75 22.43 5.62 7.28
CA ASN A 75 21.44 5.45 6.21
C ASN A 75 21.77 6.33 4.99
N ILE A 76 22.17 7.58 5.20
CA ILE A 76 22.60 8.46 4.10
C ILE A 76 23.86 7.91 3.42
N LEU A 77 24.83 7.42 4.19
CA LEU A 77 26.05 6.82 3.63
C LEU A 77 25.73 5.55 2.83
N SER A 78 24.82 4.71 3.33
CA SER A 78 24.44 3.47 2.65
C SER A 78 23.63 3.68 1.37
N LEU A 79 23.00 4.84 1.18
CA LEU A 79 22.40 5.21 -0.11
C LEU A 79 23.45 5.29 -1.24
N ILE A 80 24.70 5.63 -0.92
CA ILE A 80 25.79 5.62 -1.91
C ILE A 80 26.06 4.18 -2.37
N ALA A 81 26.08 3.22 -1.45
CA ALA A 81 26.23 1.81 -1.79
C ALA A 81 25.01 1.28 -2.59
N ALA A 82 23.80 1.71 -2.26
CA ALA A 82 22.59 1.39 -3.02
C ALA A 82 22.65 1.94 -4.45
N ALA A 83 23.08 3.21 -4.61
CA ALA A 83 23.26 3.83 -5.91
C ALA A 83 24.38 3.15 -6.73
N ALA A 84 25.50 2.80 -6.10
CA ALA A 84 26.60 2.08 -6.75
C ALA A 84 26.17 0.68 -7.23
N ALA A 85 25.43 -0.07 -6.39
CA ALA A 85 24.87 -1.35 -6.78
C ALA A 85 23.87 -1.21 -7.94
N GLY A 86 23.06 -0.16 -7.95
CA GLY A 86 22.10 0.12 -9.02
C GLY A 86 22.78 0.46 -10.35
N ALA A 87 23.81 1.31 -10.30
CA ALA A 87 24.60 1.69 -11.47
C ALA A 87 25.42 0.53 -12.07
N ALA A 88 25.77 -0.48 -11.26
CA ALA A 88 26.53 -1.63 -11.72
C ALA A 88 25.81 -2.47 -12.79
N GLN A 89 24.47 -2.59 -12.71
CA GLN A 89 23.70 -3.37 -13.69
C GLN A 89 23.85 -2.81 -15.12
N PRO A 90 23.60 -1.52 -15.39
CA PRO A 90 23.90 -0.92 -16.68
C PRO A 90 25.38 -0.99 -17.07
N LEU A 91 26.31 -0.81 -16.12
CA LEU A 91 27.75 -0.90 -16.40
C LEU A 91 28.17 -2.27 -16.95
N MET A 92 27.56 -3.36 -16.48
CA MET A 92 27.84 -4.70 -17.00
C MET A 92 27.53 -4.84 -18.50
N THR A 93 26.60 -4.03 -19.04
CA THR A 93 26.28 -4.06 -20.47
C THR A 93 27.44 -3.59 -21.35
N LEU A 94 28.40 -2.82 -20.81
CA LEU A 94 29.60 -2.42 -21.55
C LEU A 94 30.51 -3.62 -21.85
N LEU A 95 30.60 -4.56 -20.90
CA LEU A 95 31.40 -5.77 -21.06
C LEU A 95 30.79 -6.69 -22.12
N PHE A 96 29.46 -6.85 -22.10
CA PHE A 96 28.76 -7.57 -23.17
C PHE A 96 28.92 -6.90 -24.54
N ALA A 97 28.92 -5.58 -24.59
CA ALA A 97 29.13 -4.82 -25.81
C ALA A 97 30.53 -4.98 -26.39
N ASN A 98 31.56 -4.89 -25.55
CA ASN A 98 32.95 -5.10 -25.95
C ASN A 98 33.15 -6.53 -26.48
N LEU A 99 32.66 -7.53 -25.73
CA LEU A 99 32.71 -8.92 -26.16
C LEU A 99 31.99 -9.14 -27.49
N THR A 100 30.82 -8.51 -27.71
CA THR A 100 30.09 -8.59 -28.99
C THR A 100 30.93 -8.03 -30.14
N GLN A 101 31.56 -6.87 -29.93
CA GLN A 101 32.42 -6.24 -30.92
C GLN A 101 33.65 -7.10 -31.23
N ASP A 102 34.24 -7.72 -30.22
CA ASP A 102 35.38 -8.62 -30.36
C ASP A 102 35.01 -9.86 -31.19
N PHE A 103 33.84 -10.47 -30.96
CA PHE A 103 33.32 -11.57 -31.80
C PHE A 103 33.12 -11.16 -33.26
N VAL A 104 32.57 -9.98 -33.50
CA VAL A 104 32.36 -9.45 -34.86
C VAL A 104 33.70 -9.23 -35.56
N SER A 105 34.67 -8.64 -34.87
CA SER A 105 36.01 -8.38 -35.41
C SER A 105 36.76 -9.67 -35.75
N PHE A 106 36.71 -10.68 -34.86
CA PHE A 106 37.33 -11.98 -35.08
C PHE A 106 36.68 -12.72 -36.26
N THR A 107 35.35 -12.70 -36.34
CA THR A 107 34.60 -13.32 -37.45
C THR A 107 34.90 -12.66 -38.79
N ALA A 108 35.10 -11.33 -38.81
CA ALA A 108 35.48 -10.61 -40.02
C ALA A 108 36.85 -11.07 -40.55
N VAL A 109 37.83 -11.30 -39.67
CA VAL A 109 39.17 -11.84 -40.04
C VAL A 109 39.06 -13.28 -40.55
N LEU A 110 38.24 -14.12 -39.92
CA LEU A 110 38.03 -15.51 -40.35
C LEU A 110 37.40 -15.63 -41.74
N ARG A 111 36.51 -14.69 -42.11
CA ARG A 111 35.82 -14.70 -43.40
C ARG A 111 36.64 -14.14 -44.55
N ASP A 112 37.68 -13.35 -44.27
CA ASP A 112 38.54 -12.76 -45.30
C ASP A 112 39.69 -13.72 -45.68
N PRO A 113 39.67 -14.34 -46.87
CA PRO A 113 40.70 -15.29 -47.28
C PRO A 113 42.11 -14.68 -47.37
N SER A 114 42.22 -13.36 -47.48
CA SER A 114 43.49 -12.63 -47.56
C SER A 114 44.17 -12.41 -46.21
N ARG A 115 43.46 -12.63 -45.09
CA ARG A 115 43.97 -12.38 -43.71
C ARG A 115 44.26 -13.64 -42.92
N LYS A 116 44.45 -14.78 -43.59
CA LYS A 116 44.69 -16.08 -42.93
C LYS A 116 45.88 -16.06 -41.97
N ASP A 117 46.93 -15.32 -42.29
CA ASP A 117 48.12 -15.20 -41.45
C ASP A 117 47.87 -14.40 -40.15
N GLN A 118 46.79 -13.61 -40.09
CA GLN A 118 46.40 -12.81 -38.92
C GLN A 118 45.48 -13.57 -37.95
N ILE A 119 44.99 -14.75 -38.32
CA ILE A 119 44.06 -15.55 -37.49
C ILE A 119 44.66 -15.87 -36.11
N PRO A 120 45.93 -16.31 -35.97
CA PRO A 120 46.49 -16.60 -34.65
C PRO A 120 46.57 -15.35 -33.75
N ALA A 121 46.92 -14.20 -34.32
CA ALA A 121 47.00 -12.93 -33.60
C ALA A 121 45.61 -12.44 -33.17
N ALA A 122 44.61 -12.52 -34.06
CA ALA A 122 43.23 -12.17 -33.76
C ALA A 122 42.62 -13.08 -32.68
N ALA A 123 42.93 -14.38 -32.70
CA ALA A 123 42.51 -15.32 -31.66
C ALA A 123 43.15 -15.02 -30.29
N ALA A 124 44.43 -14.63 -30.27
CA ALA A 124 45.11 -14.23 -29.03
C ALA A 124 44.52 -12.93 -28.46
N ALA A 125 44.28 -11.92 -29.31
CA ALA A 125 43.64 -10.67 -28.92
C ALA A 125 42.24 -10.91 -28.34
N PHE A 126 41.40 -11.69 -29.03
CA PHE A 126 40.08 -12.09 -28.57
C PHE A 126 40.11 -12.77 -27.20
N ARG A 127 40.99 -13.77 -27.02
CA ARG A 127 41.15 -14.46 -25.72
C ARG A 127 41.57 -13.50 -24.61
N SER A 128 42.49 -12.58 -24.90
CA SER A 128 42.97 -11.61 -23.90
C SER A 128 41.90 -10.61 -23.48
N SER A 129 41.07 -10.16 -24.43
CA SER A 129 39.95 -9.25 -24.17
C SER A 129 38.84 -9.95 -23.39
N ALA A 130 38.44 -11.15 -23.82
CA ALA A 130 37.44 -11.96 -23.13
C ALA A 130 37.86 -12.32 -21.70
N ALA A 131 39.14 -12.66 -21.47
CA ALA A 131 39.66 -12.92 -20.13
C ALA A 131 39.60 -11.66 -19.24
N ARG A 132 39.87 -10.48 -19.81
CA ARG A 132 39.79 -9.19 -19.10
C ARG A 132 38.35 -8.84 -18.75
N ASP A 133 37.42 -8.96 -19.69
CA ASP A 133 36.00 -8.71 -19.45
C ASP A 133 35.42 -9.69 -18.41
N ALA A 134 35.82 -10.97 -18.44
CA ALA A 134 35.46 -11.94 -17.41
C ALA A 134 35.99 -11.53 -16.03
N SER A 135 37.23 -11.03 -15.93
CA SER A 135 37.77 -10.54 -14.66
C SER A 135 37.02 -9.30 -14.15
N TYR A 136 36.63 -8.38 -15.02
CA TYR A 136 35.82 -7.21 -14.65
C TYR A 136 34.42 -7.61 -14.18
N LEU A 137 33.77 -8.60 -14.81
CA LEU A 137 32.49 -9.13 -14.34
C LEU A 137 32.61 -9.69 -12.92
N VAL A 138 33.70 -10.39 -12.60
CA VAL A 138 33.95 -10.91 -11.25
C VAL A 138 34.15 -9.77 -10.26
N TYR A 139 34.96 -8.75 -10.58
CA TYR A 139 35.18 -7.61 -9.70
C TYR A 139 33.91 -6.78 -9.46
N ILE A 140 33.11 -6.55 -10.50
CA ILE A 140 31.81 -5.89 -10.37
C ILE A 140 30.87 -6.74 -9.53
N GLY A 141 30.82 -8.06 -9.76
CA GLY A 141 29.98 -8.98 -9.00
C GLY A 141 30.31 -8.97 -7.50
N ILE A 142 31.60 -9.02 -7.15
CA ILE A 142 32.06 -8.91 -5.76
C ILE A 142 31.68 -7.54 -5.18
N GLY A 143 31.91 -6.45 -5.91
CA GLY A 143 31.53 -5.10 -5.48
C GLY A 143 30.03 -4.95 -5.24
N VAL A 144 29.20 -5.43 -6.16
CA VAL A 144 27.73 -5.42 -6.04
C VAL A 144 27.28 -6.26 -4.87
N PHE A 145 27.88 -7.42 -4.63
CA PHE A 145 27.56 -8.28 -3.49
C PHE A 145 27.76 -7.52 -2.17
N PHE A 146 28.94 -6.93 -1.96
CA PHE A 146 29.23 -6.18 -0.74
C PHE A 146 28.41 -4.92 -0.60
N CYS A 147 28.23 -4.14 -1.69
CA CYS A 147 27.37 -2.95 -1.68
C CYS A 147 25.92 -3.31 -1.33
N THR A 148 25.39 -4.36 -1.96
CA THR A 148 24.00 -4.82 -1.75
C THR A 148 23.80 -5.30 -0.32
N TYR A 149 24.72 -6.14 0.16
CA TYR A 149 24.68 -6.62 1.53
C TYR A 149 24.76 -5.45 2.53
N ALA A 150 25.69 -4.52 2.34
CA ALA A 150 25.89 -3.39 3.24
C ALA A 150 24.66 -2.48 3.32
N TYR A 151 24.09 -2.04 2.19
CA TYR A 151 22.92 -1.16 2.24
C TYR A 151 21.70 -1.90 2.78
N MET A 152 21.48 -3.16 2.37
CA MET A 152 20.32 -3.93 2.82
C MET A 152 20.38 -4.16 4.34
N PHE A 153 21.53 -4.56 4.86
CA PHE A 153 21.74 -4.77 6.29
C PHE A 153 21.48 -3.49 7.09
N VAL A 154 22.08 -2.36 6.68
CA VAL A 154 21.93 -1.08 7.38
C VAL A 154 20.47 -0.60 7.37
N TRP A 155 19.79 -0.65 6.22
CA TRP A 155 18.42 -0.16 6.12
C TRP A 155 17.41 -1.04 6.86
N VAL A 156 17.56 -2.37 6.79
CA VAL A 156 16.69 -3.29 7.54
C VAL A 156 16.93 -3.16 9.06
N TYR A 157 18.20 -3.11 9.48
CA TYR A 157 18.53 -2.96 10.90
C TYR A 157 18.00 -1.66 11.51
N THR A 158 18.23 -0.52 10.83
CA THR A 158 17.74 0.78 11.31
C THR A 158 16.22 0.88 11.23
N GLY A 159 15.60 0.28 10.21
CA GLY A 159 14.14 0.18 10.08
C GLY A 159 13.50 -0.56 11.25
N GLU A 160 14.04 -1.72 11.64
CA GLU A 160 13.55 -2.51 12.79
C GLU A 160 13.69 -1.75 14.13
N ILE A 161 14.83 -1.09 14.35
CA ILE A 161 15.05 -0.28 15.57
C ILE A 161 14.08 0.89 15.63
N ASN A 162 13.89 1.61 14.52
CA ASN A 162 12.95 2.73 14.47
C ASN A 162 11.51 2.24 14.68
N ALA A 163 11.13 1.12 14.07
CA ALA A 163 9.82 0.50 14.27
C ALA A 163 9.57 0.10 15.72
N LYS A 164 10.58 -0.47 16.41
CA LYS A 164 10.52 -0.74 17.86
C LYS A 164 10.23 0.53 18.65
N ARG A 165 10.96 1.62 18.41
CA ARG A 165 10.75 2.90 19.12
C ARG A 165 9.36 3.49 18.85
N VAL A 166 8.88 3.40 17.61
CA VAL A 166 7.52 3.83 17.24
C VAL A 166 6.49 3.02 18.03
N ARG A 167 6.62 1.69 18.07
CA ARG A 167 5.71 0.81 18.83
C ARG A 167 5.69 1.14 20.33
N GLU A 168 6.87 1.29 20.95
CA GLU A 168 6.99 1.62 22.38
C GLU A 168 6.37 2.98 22.71
N ARG A 169 6.66 4.01 21.90
CA ARG A 169 6.11 5.36 22.11
C ARG A 169 4.62 5.43 21.84
N TYR A 170 4.14 4.76 20.80
CA TYR A 170 2.72 4.67 20.51
C TYR A 170 1.97 4.00 21.65
N LEU A 171 2.46 2.83 22.12
CA LEU A 171 1.83 2.13 23.25
C LEU A 171 1.81 2.99 24.52
N ARG A 172 2.94 3.65 24.84
CA ARG A 172 3.01 4.58 25.98
C ARG A 172 2.02 5.74 25.83
N ALA A 173 1.91 6.33 24.63
CA ALA A 173 1.02 7.43 24.38
C ALA A 173 -0.45 7.01 24.48
N VAL A 174 -0.81 5.85 23.93
CA VAL A 174 -2.18 5.30 24.01
C VAL A 174 -2.57 5.03 25.47
N LEU A 175 -1.72 4.36 26.24
CA LEU A 175 -1.97 4.07 27.66
C LEU A 175 -2.02 5.34 28.52
N GLY A 176 -1.49 6.46 28.02
CA GLY A 176 -1.56 7.77 28.68
C GLY A 176 -2.80 8.59 28.36
N GLN A 177 -3.65 8.16 27.42
CA GLN A 177 -4.85 8.92 27.04
C GLN A 177 -5.95 8.83 28.11
N ASP A 178 -6.81 9.85 28.15
CA ASP A 178 -7.99 9.91 28.99
C ASP A 178 -9.08 8.89 28.57
N ILE A 179 -10.00 8.57 29.48
CA ILE A 179 -11.05 7.58 29.25
C ILE A 179 -12.00 8.04 28.12
N GLN A 180 -12.21 9.34 28.00
CA GLN A 180 -13.02 9.94 26.92
C GLN A 180 -12.45 9.65 25.51
N TYR A 181 -11.13 9.47 25.37
CA TYR A 181 -10.55 8.96 24.12
C TYR A 181 -11.01 7.54 23.83
N PHE A 182 -10.94 6.64 24.81
CA PHE A 182 -11.32 5.24 24.65
C PHE A 182 -12.81 5.03 24.40
N ASP A 183 -13.68 5.94 24.87
CA ASP A 183 -15.12 5.91 24.55
C ASP A 183 -15.42 6.08 23.05
N LYS A 184 -14.48 6.67 22.29
CA LYS A 184 -14.62 6.88 20.84
C LYS A 184 -13.91 5.82 20.01
N VAL A 185 -12.98 5.08 20.60
CA VAL A 185 -12.13 4.11 19.90
C VAL A 185 -12.82 2.76 19.85
N GLY A 186 -12.84 2.14 18.67
CA GLY A 186 -13.48 0.85 18.47
C GLY A 186 -12.79 -0.29 19.22
N ALA A 187 -13.57 -1.32 19.58
CA ALA A 187 -13.02 -2.54 20.17
C ALA A 187 -11.94 -3.15 19.25
N GLY A 188 -10.73 -3.34 19.78
CA GLY A 188 -9.60 -3.89 19.04
C GLY A 188 -8.89 -2.92 18.07
N GLU A 189 -9.38 -1.68 17.90
CA GLU A 189 -8.76 -0.71 16.99
C GLU A 189 -7.30 -0.40 17.37
N VAL A 190 -7.04 -0.20 18.67
CA VAL A 190 -5.68 0.03 19.20
C VAL A 190 -4.75 -1.14 18.86
N ALA A 191 -5.23 -2.37 19.03
CA ALA A 191 -4.47 -3.59 18.77
C ALA A 191 -4.16 -3.77 17.27
N THR A 192 -5.13 -3.45 16.41
CA THR A 192 -4.93 -3.46 14.97
C THR A 192 -3.94 -2.37 14.53
N ARG A 193 -4.04 -1.15 15.06
CA ARG A 193 -3.14 -0.04 14.72
C ARG A 193 -1.70 -0.33 15.15
N ILE A 194 -1.48 -0.86 16.36
CA ILE A 194 -0.12 -1.19 16.82
C ILE A 194 0.53 -2.26 15.95
N GLN A 195 -0.24 -3.19 15.37
CA GLN A 195 0.31 -4.22 14.48
C GLN A 195 0.45 -3.73 13.04
N THR A 196 -0.65 -3.27 12.43
CA THR A 196 -0.73 -2.96 11.00
C THR A 196 -0.06 -1.63 10.66
N ASP A 197 -0.44 -0.54 11.34
CA ASP A 197 0.07 0.79 10.99
C ASP A 197 1.57 0.90 11.30
N THR A 198 2.03 0.31 12.41
CA THR A 198 3.47 0.32 12.73
C THR A 198 4.28 -0.52 11.75
N HIS A 199 3.71 -1.60 11.22
CA HIS A 199 4.35 -2.38 10.15
C HIS A 199 4.41 -1.61 8.84
N LEU A 200 3.37 -0.86 8.48
CA LEU A 200 3.41 0.03 7.30
C LEU A 200 4.48 1.13 7.44
N VAL A 201 4.62 1.72 8.63
CA VAL A 201 5.70 2.67 8.92
C VAL A 201 7.07 2.02 8.82
N GLN A 202 7.22 0.79 9.32
CA GLN A 202 8.45 0.01 9.20
C GLN A 202 8.81 -0.22 7.73
N GLN A 203 7.88 -0.70 6.90
CA GLN A 203 8.11 -0.89 5.46
C GLN A 203 8.54 0.41 4.78
N GLY A 204 7.91 1.54 5.12
CA GLY A 204 8.24 2.84 4.54
C GLY A 204 9.57 3.45 5.01
N THR A 205 10.13 2.98 6.13
CA THR A 205 11.39 3.50 6.72
C THR A 205 12.58 2.55 6.58
N SER A 206 12.34 1.33 6.10
CA SER A 206 13.32 0.25 5.94
C SER A 206 13.87 0.21 4.49
N GLU A 207 14.07 -0.97 3.91
CA GLU A 207 14.79 -1.23 2.66
C GLU A 207 14.20 -0.54 1.42
N LYS A 208 12.92 -0.17 1.46
CA LYS A 208 12.18 0.42 0.33
C LYS A 208 12.79 1.74 -0.17
N VAL A 209 13.35 2.54 0.75
CA VAL A 209 14.05 3.78 0.38
C VAL A 209 15.35 3.49 -0.37
N ALA A 210 16.12 2.50 0.09
CA ALA A 210 17.38 2.11 -0.55
C ALA A 210 17.14 1.48 -1.92
N LEU A 211 16.12 0.63 -2.04
CA LEU A 211 15.70 0.05 -3.31
C LEU A 211 15.23 1.13 -4.30
N ALA A 212 14.47 2.12 -3.85
CA ALA A 212 14.10 3.26 -4.68
C ALA A 212 15.33 4.01 -5.25
N VAL A 213 16.35 4.25 -4.42
CA VAL A 213 17.61 4.86 -4.87
C VAL A 213 18.39 3.94 -5.81
N ASN A 214 18.42 2.63 -5.55
CA ASN A 214 19.04 1.64 -6.43
C ASN A 214 18.43 1.66 -7.84
N TYR A 215 17.10 1.57 -7.93
CA TYR A 215 16.39 1.61 -9.21
C TYR A 215 16.53 2.97 -9.92
N LEU A 216 16.49 4.08 -9.17
CA LEU A 216 16.72 5.40 -9.74
C LEU A 216 18.15 5.54 -10.30
N ALA A 217 19.16 5.02 -9.58
CA ALA A 217 20.54 5.02 -10.05
C ALA A 217 20.73 4.13 -11.28
N SER A 218 20.10 2.96 -11.34
CA SER A 218 20.09 2.08 -12.51
C SER A 218 19.46 2.77 -13.73
N PHE A 219 18.33 3.45 -13.53
CA PHE A 219 17.69 4.27 -14.57
C PHE A 219 18.63 5.37 -15.09
N ILE A 220 19.15 6.21 -14.20
CA ILE A 220 20.02 7.33 -14.60
C ILE A 220 21.29 6.80 -15.29
N CYS A 221 21.95 5.80 -14.71
CA CYS A 221 23.17 5.22 -15.25
C CYS A 221 22.93 4.57 -16.63
N GLY A 222 21.85 3.81 -16.80
CA GLY A 222 21.50 3.19 -18.08
C GLY A 222 21.29 4.20 -19.20
N PHE A 223 20.58 5.29 -18.92
CA PHE A 223 20.41 6.36 -19.91
C PHE A 223 21.70 7.11 -20.18
N VAL A 224 22.47 7.49 -19.15
CA VAL A 224 23.75 8.18 -19.32
C VAL A 224 24.71 7.33 -20.17
N LEU A 225 24.85 6.03 -19.87
CA LEU A 225 25.71 5.12 -20.65
C LEU A 225 25.25 5.03 -22.11
N ALA A 226 23.95 4.91 -22.34
CA ALA A 226 23.40 4.84 -23.69
C ALA A 226 23.69 6.12 -24.50
N TYR A 227 23.46 7.30 -23.91
CA TYR A 227 23.73 8.59 -24.56
C TYR A 227 25.22 8.82 -24.84
N VAL A 228 26.09 8.39 -23.91
CA VAL A 228 27.55 8.49 -24.09
C VAL A 228 28.03 7.57 -25.23
N ARG A 229 27.45 6.37 -25.38
CA ARG A 229 27.89 5.41 -26.40
C ARG A 229 27.37 5.70 -27.79
N SER A 230 26.09 6.04 -27.93
CA SER A 230 25.53 6.51 -29.20
C SER A 230 24.31 7.37 -28.97
N TRP A 231 24.51 8.69 -28.89
CA TRP A 231 23.44 9.65 -28.64
C TRP A 231 22.32 9.60 -29.70
N ARG A 232 22.64 9.29 -30.96
CA ARG A 232 21.66 9.19 -32.05
C ARG A 232 20.69 8.02 -31.81
N LEU A 233 21.24 6.84 -31.50
CA LEU A 233 20.44 5.65 -31.21
C LEU A 233 19.70 5.78 -29.88
N ALA A 234 20.37 6.33 -28.86
CA ALA A 234 19.76 6.56 -27.56
C ALA A 234 18.59 7.54 -27.62
N LEU A 235 18.68 8.59 -28.43
CA LEU A 235 17.58 9.54 -28.64
C LEU A 235 16.39 8.88 -29.35
N ALA A 236 16.65 8.04 -30.36
CA ALA A 236 15.60 7.25 -31.02
C ALA A 236 14.90 6.29 -30.03
N LEU A 237 15.65 5.61 -29.17
CA LEU A 237 15.09 4.67 -28.18
C LEU A 237 14.52 5.36 -26.93
N SER A 238 14.87 6.63 -26.68
CA SER A 238 14.22 7.42 -25.62
C SER A 238 12.75 7.68 -25.93
N SER A 239 12.31 7.53 -27.19
CA SER A 239 10.89 7.59 -27.54
C SER A 239 10.07 6.50 -26.85
N VAL A 240 10.68 5.44 -26.33
CA VAL A 240 10.04 4.32 -25.62
C VAL A 240 9.55 4.73 -24.22
N LEU A 241 10.24 5.67 -23.57
CA LEU A 241 9.88 6.16 -22.22
C LEU A 241 8.44 6.68 -22.09
N PRO A 242 7.96 7.61 -22.93
CA PRO A 242 6.59 8.08 -22.84
C PRO A 242 5.58 6.95 -23.07
N PHE A 243 5.88 5.95 -23.91
CA PHE A 243 5.00 4.80 -24.07
C PHE A 243 4.90 3.97 -22.79
N PHE A 244 6.01 3.73 -22.09
CA PHE A 244 5.98 3.05 -20.78
C PHE A 244 5.19 3.85 -19.73
N GLY A 245 5.38 5.17 -19.68
CA GLY A 245 4.62 6.02 -18.77
C GLY A 245 3.11 5.98 -19.06
N ILE A 246 2.73 6.04 -20.34
CA ILE A 246 1.32 6.00 -20.75
C ILE A 246 0.69 4.63 -20.46
N THR A 247 1.35 3.52 -20.83
CA THR A 247 0.81 2.18 -20.59
C THR A 247 0.70 1.88 -19.10
N GLY A 248 1.71 2.27 -18.31
CA GLY A 248 1.69 2.18 -16.85
C GLY A 248 0.56 3.01 -16.23
N ALA A 249 0.41 4.27 -16.63
CA ALA A 249 -0.66 5.14 -16.11
C ALA A 249 -2.07 4.62 -16.45
N ILE A 250 -2.26 4.12 -17.68
CA ILE A 250 -3.52 3.49 -18.09
C ILE A 250 -3.78 2.24 -17.23
N MET A 251 -2.77 1.38 -17.08
CA MET A 251 -2.85 0.17 -16.24
C MET A 251 -3.29 0.53 -14.81
N THR A 252 -2.54 1.40 -14.13
CA THR A 252 -2.81 1.77 -12.74
C THR A 252 -4.20 2.41 -12.59
N LYS A 253 -4.62 3.29 -13.51
CA LYS A 253 -5.92 3.97 -13.45
C LYS A 253 -7.11 3.02 -13.61
N PHE A 254 -7.10 2.17 -14.65
CA PHE A 254 -8.23 1.26 -14.89
C PHE A 254 -8.25 0.10 -13.91
N MET A 255 -7.08 -0.47 -13.59
CA MET A 255 -6.96 -1.53 -12.60
C MET A 255 -7.50 -1.06 -11.25
N THR A 256 -7.04 0.09 -10.74
CA THR A 256 -7.51 0.63 -9.45
C THR A 256 -9.03 0.83 -9.44
N LYS A 257 -9.60 1.39 -10.52
CA LYS A 257 -11.03 1.64 -10.63
C LYS A 257 -11.86 0.36 -10.55
N PHE A 258 -11.49 -0.67 -11.32
CA PHE A 258 -12.25 -1.93 -11.35
C PHE A 258 -12.00 -2.79 -10.11
N MET A 259 -10.78 -2.83 -9.58
CA MET A 259 -10.48 -3.50 -8.32
C MET A 259 -11.26 -2.87 -7.15
N GLN A 260 -11.36 -1.54 -7.08
CA GLN A 260 -12.20 -0.87 -6.06
C GLN A 260 -13.68 -1.22 -6.23
N SER A 261 -14.17 -1.30 -7.46
CA SER A 261 -15.56 -1.73 -7.72
C SER A 261 -15.80 -3.19 -7.31
N SER A 262 -14.82 -4.07 -7.54
CA SER A 262 -14.89 -5.47 -7.11
C SER A 262 -14.92 -5.57 -5.59
N LEU A 263 -13.97 -4.92 -4.90
CA LEU A 263 -13.90 -4.86 -3.44
C LEU A 263 -15.21 -4.35 -2.83
N LYS A 264 -15.86 -3.36 -3.45
CA LYS A 264 -17.19 -2.87 -3.02
C LYS A 264 -18.24 -3.98 -3.06
N HIS A 265 -18.35 -4.72 -4.17
CA HIS A 265 -19.33 -5.80 -4.28
C HIS A 265 -19.00 -6.99 -3.38
N THR A 266 -17.72 -7.28 -3.16
CA THR A 266 -17.28 -8.28 -2.18
C THR A 266 -17.70 -7.86 -0.76
N ALA A 267 -17.54 -6.59 -0.39
CA ALA A 267 -17.97 -6.08 0.91
C ALA A 267 -19.50 -6.15 1.09
N GLU A 268 -20.27 -5.82 0.05
CA GLU A 268 -21.74 -5.97 0.03
C GLU A 268 -22.14 -7.45 0.25
N SER A 269 -21.49 -8.39 -0.44
CA SER A 269 -21.73 -9.83 -0.23
C SER A 269 -21.34 -10.31 1.16
N GLY A 270 -20.23 -9.79 1.71
CA GLY A 270 -19.76 -10.11 3.06
C GLY A 270 -20.74 -9.65 4.13
N SER A 271 -21.27 -8.42 3.97
CA SER A 271 -22.28 -7.86 4.88
C SER A 271 -23.56 -8.70 4.87
N LEU A 272 -24.02 -9.13 3.69
CA LEU A 272 -25.16 -10.03 3.58
C LEU A 272 -24.90 -11.38 4.26
N ALA A 273 -23.71 -11.96 4.03
CA ALA A 273 -23.35 -13.23 4.66
C ALA A 273 -23.32 -13.11 6.19
N GLU A 274 -22.78 -12.01 6.72
CA GLU A 274 -22.75 -11.74 8.16
C GLU A 274 -24.16 -11.64 8.75
N GLU A 275 -25.07 -10.90 8.09
CA GLU A 275 -26.48 -10.80 8.51
C GLU A 275 -27.16 -12.17 8.54
N VAL A 276 -26.99 -12.98 7.48
CA VAL A 276 -27.60 -14.32 7.38
C VAL A 276 -27.04 -15.28 8.43
N ILE A 277 -25.73 -15.27 8.67
CA ILE A 277 -25.09 -16.14 9.67
C ILE A 277 -25.53 -15.73 11.08
N SER A 278 -25.59 -14.43 11.37
CA SER A 278 -26.05 -13.92 12.67
C SER A 278 -27.52 -14.31 12.96
N THR A 279 -28.34 -14.42 11.91
CA THR A 279 -29.77 -14.78 11.98
C THR A 279 -30.06 -16.21 11.51
N VAL A 280 -29.08 -17.12 11.58
CA VAL A 280 -29.18 -18.48 11.00
C VAL A 280 -30.39 -19.28 11.49
N ARG A 281 -30.81 -19.09 12.75
CA ARG A 281 -32.01 -19.77 13.29
C ARG A 281 -33.28 -19.34 12.56
N THR A 282 -33.38 -18.06 12.21
CA THR A 282 -34.50 -17.50 11.43
C THR A 282 -34.48 -18.05 10.02
N ALA A 283 -33.31 -18.03 9.35
CA ALA A 283 -33.17 -18.59 8.01
C ALA A 283 -33.53 -20.09 7.95
N GLN A 284 -33.16 -20.87 8.97
CA GLN A 284 -33.54 -22.28 9.11
C GLN A 284 -35.04 -22.46 9.38
N ALA A 285 -35.62 -21.66 10.28
CA ALA A 285 -37.04 -21.73 10.62
C ALA A 285 -37.97 -21.45 9.43
N PHE A 286 -37.55 -20.56 8.52
CA PHE A 286 -38.32 -20.22 7.31
C PHE A 286 -37.88 -20.98 6.05
N GLY A 287 -36.84 -21.83 6.12
CA GLY A 287 -36.33 -22.60 4.97
C GLY A 287 -35.83 -21.73 3.81
N THR A 288 -35.29 -20.54 4.09
CA THR A 288 -34.94 -19.53 3.06
C THR A 288 -33.50 -19.63 2.55
N GLN A 289 -32.77 -20.71 2.87
CA GLN A 289 -31.33 -20.81 2.57
C GLN A 289 -31.03 -20.66 1.07
N ALA A 290 -31.86 -21.26 0.20
CA ALA A 290 -31.68 -21.16 -1.25
C ALA A 290 -31.89 -19.73 -1.79
N VAL A 291 -32.86 -19.00 -1.23
CA VAL A 291 -33.14 -17.60 -1.61
C VAL A 291 -31.98 -16.69 -1.22
N LEU A 292 -31.51 -16.84 0.03
CA LEU A 292 -30.39 -16.06 0.55
C LEU A 292 -29.08 -16.38 -0.18
N SER A 293 -28.83 -17.66 -0.50
CA SER A 293 -27.69 -18.07 -1.33
C SER A 293 -27.75 -17.47 -2.74
N ASN A 294 -28.94 -17.38 -3.36
CA ASN A 294 -29.08 -16.74 -4.66
C ASN A 294 -28.85 -15.22 -4.58
N LEU A 295 -29.29 -14.57 -3.51
CA LEU A 295 -29.02 -13.15 -3.28
C LEU A 295 -27.51 -12.88 -3.14
N TYR A 296 -26.80 -13.76 -2.41
CA TYR A 296 -25.34 -13.71 -2.32
C TYR A 296 -24.67 -13.88 -3.70
N ASN A 297 -25.13 -14.84 -4.50
CA ASN A 297 -24.60 -15.07 -5.85
C ASN A 297 -24.73 -13.84 -6.77
N ILE A 298 -25.77 -13.01 -6.61
CA ILE A 298 -25.92 -11.77 -7.40
C ILE A 298 -24.77 -10.78 -7.12
N PHE A 299 -24.35 -10.64 -5.86
CA PHE A 299 -23.23 -9.77 -5.51
C PHE A 299 -21.90 -10.34 -5.99
N ILE A 300 -21.70 -11.65 -5.86
CA ILE A 300 -20.50 -12.32 -6.36
C ILE A 300 -20.39 -12.23 -7.88
N ASP A 301 -21.49 -12.38 -8.63
CA ASP A 301 -21.48 -12.24 -10.10
C ASP A 301 -21.11 -10.81 -10.54
N LYS A 302 -21.53 -9.79 -9.78
CA LYS A 302 -21.10 -8.40 -10.00
C LYS A 302 -19.61 -8.22 -9.74
N ALA A 303 -19.09 -8.77 -8.64
CA ALA A 303 -17.67 -8.76 -8.32
C ALA A 303 -16.85 -9.46 -9.42
N LEU A 304 -17.27 -10.67 -9.84
CA LEU A 304 -16.66 -11.42 -10.94
C LEU A 304 -16.59 -10.61 -12.23
N LYS A 305 -17.68 -9.93 -12.63
CA LYS A 305 -17.70 -9.07 -13.83
C LYS A 305 -16.78 -7.85 -13.71
N ALA A 306 -16.54 -7.35 -12.50
CA ALA A 306 -15.59 -6.27 -12.25
C ALA A 306 -14.15 -6.78 -12.31
N ASP A 307 -13.86 -7.92 -11.69
CA ASP A 307 -12.54 -8.58 -11.72
C ASP A 307 -12.14 -8.98 -13.13
N VAL A 308 -13.02 -9.64 -13.88
CA VAL A 308 -12.76 -10.00 -15.28
C VAL A 308 -12.42 -8.76 -16.11
N ARG A 309 -13.09 -7.63 -15.88
CA ARG A 309 -12.73 -6.38 -16.56
C ARG A 309 -11.37 -5.86 -16.11
N ALA A 310 -11.08 -5.87 -14.82
CA ALA A 310 -9.77 -5.47 -14.29
C ALA A 310 -8.64 -6.29 -14.93
N GLU A 311 -8.78 -7.61 -14.95
CA GLU A 311 -7.80 -8.55 -15.52
C GLU A 311 -7.65 -8.40 -17.04
N VAL A 312 -8.74 -8.17 -17.77
CA VAL A 312 -8.66 -7.87 -19.22
C VAL A 312 -7.87 -6.60 -19.48
N TRP A 313 -8.07 -5.54 -18.68
CA TRP A 313 -7.29 -4.30 -18.79
C TRP A 313 -5.82 -4.51 -18.40
N GLN A 314 -5.55 -5.26 -17.33
CA GLN A 314 -4.19 -5.59 -16.89
C GLN A 314 -3.44 -6.42 -17.94
N GLY A 315 -4.06 -7.49 -18.45
CA GLY A 315 -3.49 -8.34 -19.50
C GLY A 315 -3.25 -7.57 -20.80
N SER A 316 -4.18 -6.69 -21.19
CA SER A 316 -4.01 -5.83 -22.37
C SER A 316 -2.86 -4.82 -22.20
N ALA A 317 -2.75 -4.20 -21.02
CA ALA A 317 -1.66 -3.27 -20.72
C ALA A 317 -0.30 -3.97 -20.67
N PHE A 318 -0.23 -5.17 -20.08
CA PHE A 318 0.97 -5.99 -20.08
C PHE A 318 1.36 -6.42 -21.51
N GLY A 319 0.39 -6.80 -22.34
CA GLY A 319 0.62 -7.08 -23.76
C GLY A 319 1.18 -5.86 -24.51
N ALA A 320 0.61 -4.66 -24.28
CA ALA A 320 1.13 -3.42 -24.85
C ALA A 320 2.55 -3.11 -24.37
N PHE A 321 2.85 -3.36 -23.10
CA PHE A 321 4.19 -3.21 -22.51
C PHE A 321 5.22 -4.10 -23.21
N VAL A 322 4.90 -5.40 -23.37
CA VAL A 322 5.77 -6.36 -24.07
C VAL A 322 5.93 -6.01 -25.55
N PHE A 323 4.86 -5.55 -26.20
CA PHE A 323 4.91 -5.07 -27.58
C PHE A 323 5.87 -3.88 -27.74
N VAL A 324 5.83 -2.91 -26.83
CA VAL A 324 6.72 -1.74 -26.84
C VAL A 324 8.18 -2.17 -26.70
N ILE A 325 8.50 -3.17 -25.88
CA ILE A 325 9.85 -3.75 -25.78
C ILE A 325 10.30 -4.32 -27.13
N TYR A 326 9.50 -5.18 -27.76
CA TYR A 326 9.88 -5.78 -29.04
C TYR A 326 9.95 -4.75 -30.19
N ALA A 327 9.05 -3.77 -30.20
CA ALA A 327 9.10 -2.66 -31.14
C ALA A 327 10.37 -1.82 -30.95
N SER A 328 10.82 -1.62 -29.70
CA SER A 328 12.08 -0.94 -29.41
C SER A 328 13.29 -1.71 -29.95
N TYR A 329 13.30 -3.04 -29.86
CA TYR A 329 14.34 -3.87 -30.46
C TYR A 329 14.33 -3.77 -31.99
N ALA A 330 13.15 -3.84 -32.62
CA ALA A 330 13.03 -3.70 -34.06
C ALA A 330 13.55 -2.33 -34.54
N LEU A 331 13.18 -1.25 -33.84
CA LEU A 331 13.68 0.10 -34.10
C LEU A 331 15.20 0.17 -33.92
N ALA A 332 15.71 -0.41 -32.83
CA ALA A 332 17.13 -0.36 -32.51
C ALA A 332 17.99 -1.10 -33.55
N PHE A 333 17.56 -2.28 -34.00
CA PHE A 333 18.28 -3.04 -35.02
C PHE A 333 18.17 -2.40 -36.40
N SER A 334 16.99 -1.88 -36.78
CA SER A 334 16.81 -1.21 -38.08
C SER A 334 17.63 0.09 -38.17
N PHE A 335 17.45 0.98 -37.20
CA PHE A 335 18.18 2.25 -37.15
C PHE A 335 19.66 2.02 -36.85
N GLY A 336 19.99 1.10 -35.94
CA GLY A 336 21.36 0.72 -35.62
C GLY A 336 22.13 0.18 -36.83
N THR A 337 21.52 -0.66 -37.67
CA THR A 337 22.15 -1.14 -38.92
C THR A 337 22.44 0.03 -39.87
N THR A 338 21.55 1.02 -39.94
CA THR A 338 21.75 2.23 -40.75
C THR A 338 22.94 3.05 -40.21
N LEU A 339 23.08 3.15 -38.88
CA LEU A 339 24.22 3.81 -38.22
C LEU A 339 25.55 3.09 -38.47
N ILE A 340 25.56 1.75 -38.46
CA ILE A 340 26.75 0.95 -38.82
C ILE A 340 27.15 1.22 -40.26
N ASN A 341 26.20 1.16 -41.19
CA ASN A 341 26.48 1.40 -42.61
C ASN A 341 27.00 2.82 -42.88
N ALA A 342 26.59 3.80 -42.05
CA ALA A 342 27.08 5.16 -42.09
C ALA A 342 28.39 5.39 -41.29
N ASN A 343 29.05 4.33 -40.80
CA ASN A 343 30.25 4.38 -39.95
C ASN A 343 30.11 5.25 -38.69
N ASN A 344 28.88 5.39 -38.16
CA ASN A 344 28.57 6.21 -36.99
C ASN A 344 28.40 5.40 -35.70
N ALA A 345 28.39 4.08 -35.78
CA ALA A 345 28.31 3.16 -34.63
C ALA A 345 28.92 1.79 -34.99
N ASP A 346 29.28 1.02 -33.98
CA ASP A 346 29.69 -0.39 -34.11
C ASP A 346 28.63 -1.34 -33.53
N ALA A 347 28.82 -2.64 -33.73
CA ALA A 347 27.86 -3.64 -33.27
C ALA A 347 27.77 -3.67 -31.73
N GLY A 348 28.91 -3.48 -31.06
CA GLY A 348 28.96 -3.36 -29.60
C GLY A 348 28.14 -2.19 -29.07
N ALA A 349 28.25 -1.00 -29.65
CA ALA A 349 27.53 0.20 -29.23
C ALA A 349 26.02 0.02 -29.36
N ILE A 350 25.53 -0.65 -30.40
CA ILE A 350 24.09 -0.94 -30.55
C ILE A 350 23.61 -1.84 -29.41
N VAL A 351 24.29 -2.97 -29.17
CA VAL A 351 23.94 -3.89 -28.08
C VAL A 351 23.99 -3.20 -26.73
N ASN A 352 25.01 -2.37 -26.50
CA ASN A 352 25.14 -1.60 -25.26
C ASN A 352 23.94 -0.68 -25.03
N VAL A 353 23.60 0.12 -26.03
CA VAL A 353 22.53 1.13 -25.94
C VAL A 353 21.18 0.45 -25.73
N ILE A 354 20.89 -0.64 -26.46
CA ILE A 354 19.66 -1.41 -26.31
C ILE A 354 19.53 -1.95 -24.88
N MET A 355 20.56 -2.66 -24.40
CA MET A 355 20.53 -3.28 -23.07
C MET A 355 20.47 -2.23 -21.95
N SER A 356 21.25 -1.15 -22.07
CA SER A 356 21.30 -0.09 -21.05
C SER A 356 19.97 0.65 -20.91
N ILE A 357 19.33 1.00 -22.04
CA ILE A 357 18.02 1.67 -22.03
C ILE A 357 16.96 0.72 -21.49
N LEU A 358 16.96 -0.55 -21.89
CA LEU A 358 15.98 -1.52 -21.41
C LEU A 358 16.10 -1.74 -19.90
N ILE A 359 17.31 -1.95 -19.38
CA ILE A 359 17.56 -2.08 -17.94
C ILE A 359 17.07 -0.83 -17.20
N GLY A 360 17.37 0.38 -17.73
CA GLY A 360 16.89 1.62 -17.15
C GLY A 360 15.36 1.71 -17.15
N CYS A 361 14.70 1.39 -18.26
CA CYS A 361 13.24 1.35 -18.36
C CYS A 361 12.59 0.30 -17.43
N LEU A 362 13.22 -0.84 -17.21
CA LEU A 362 12.73 -1.82 -16.24
C LEU A 362 12.93 -1.35 -14.80
N ALA A 363 14.01 -0.61 -14.52
CA ALA A 363 14.26 -0.04 -13.20
C ALA A 363 13.20 0.99 -12.79
N ILE A 364 12.76 1.87 -13.71
CA ILE A 364 11.70 2.84 -13.38
C ILE A 364 10.35 2.17 -13.10
N VAL A 365 10.06 1.03 -13.74
CA VAL A 365 8.84 0.25 -13.45
C VAL A 365 8.92 -0.38 -12.06
N GLN A 366 10.09 -0.90 -11.67
CA GLN A 366 10.30 -1.46 -10.33
C GLN A 366 10.37 -0.40 -9.21
N LEU A 367 10.63 0.87 -9.56
CA LEU A 367 10.60 1.98 -8.61
C LEU A 367 9.19 2.29 -8.08
N GLU A 368 8.14 2.11 -8.89
CA GLU A 368 6.77 2.46 -8.53
C GLU A 368 6.26 1.78 -7.24
N PRO A 369 6.30 0.44 -7.08
CA PRO A 369 5.82 -0.22 -5.86
C PRO A 369 6.60 0.21 -4.62
N GLU A 370 7.89 0.53 -4.77
CA GLU A 370 8.75 0.99 -3.67
C GLU A 370 8.32 2.40 -3.20
N LEU A 371 7.99 3.30 -4.12
CA LEU A 371 7.42 4.61 -3.79
C LEU A 371 6.01 4.52 -3.17
N GLN A 372 5.19 3.56 -3.63
CA GLN A 372 3.89 3.31 -3.04
C GLN A 372 4.00 2.83 -1.58
N ALA A 373 4.94 1.94 -1.27
CA ALA A 373 5.20 1.48 0.09
C ALA A 373 5.59 2.65 1.02
N ILE A 374 6.48 3.54 0.57
CA ILE A 374 6.84 4.76 1.32
C ILE A 374 5.60 5.63 1.56
N THR A 375 4.77 5.83 0.53
CA THR A 375 3.55 6.65 0.64
C THR A 375 2.53 6.07 1.62
N ARG A 376 2.32 4.75 1.62
CA ARG A 376 1.47 4.06 2.60
C ARG A 376 2.02 4.19 4.01
N GLY A 377 3.34 4.07 4.19
CA GLY A 377 4.01 4.32 5.46
C GLY A 377 3.77 5.74 5.98
N ARG A 378 3.79 6.77 5.11
CA ARG A 378 3.46 8.16 5.48
C ARG A 378 2.02 8.33 5.94
N GLY A 379 1.06 7.64 5.30
CA GLY A 379 -0.33 7.65 5.72
C GLY A 379 -0.53 7.02 7.11
N ALA A 380 0.06 5.84 7.33
CA ALA A 380 0.01 5.15 8.61
C ALA A 380 0.70 5.94 9.73
N ALA A 381 1.86 6.53 9.45
CA ALA A 381 2.58 7.37 10.41
C ALA A 381 1.75 8.59 10.86
N ALA A 382 0.96 9.19 9.98
CA ALA A 382 0.12 10.34 10.32
C ALA A 382 -0.86 10.04 11.46
N GLN A 383 -1.51 8.88 11.40
CA GLN A 383 -2.46 8.45 12.42
C GLN A 383 -1.76 8.13 13.74
N LEU A 384 -0.65 7.38 13.69
CA LEU A 384 0.14 7.07 14.87
C LEU A 384 0.72 8.32 15.54
N TYR A 385 1.16 9.29 14.74
CA TYR A 385 1.80 10.52 15.22
C TYR A 385 0.76 11.46 15.83
N ALA A 386 -0.44 11.55 15.25
CA ALA A 386 -1.54 12.30 15.84
C ALA A 386 -1.89 11.82 17.24
N ILE A 387 -1.88 10.49 17.47
CA ILE A 387 -2.12 9.92 18.81
C ILE A 387 -0.94 10.16 19.74
N MET A 388 0.29 9.99 19.25
CA MET A 388 1.50 10.24 20.06
C MET A 388 1.67 11.69 20.50
N ASP A 389 1.23 12.63 19.67
CA ASP A 389 1.40 14.06 19.90
C ASP A 389 0.15 14.66 20.59
N ARG A 390 -0.93 13.88 20.76
CA ARG A 390 -2.13 14.28 21.52
C ARG A 390 -1.80 14.39 23.01
N VAL A 391 -2.03 15.56 23.57
CA VAL A 391 -2.03 15.80 25.01
C VAL A 391 -3.46 15.59 25.53
N PRO A 392 -3.70 14.63 26.45
CA PRO A 392 -5.03 14.42 27.04
C PRO A 392 -5.37 15.55 28.01
N ASP A 393 -6.66 15.88 28.10
CA ASP A 393 -7.16 16.91 29.03
C ASP A 393 -6.92 16.49 30.49
N ILE A 394 -7.15 15.20 30.78
CA ILE A 394 -6.85 14.57 32.06
C ILE A 394 -5.57 13.74 31.90
N ASN A 395 -4.42 14.35 32.23
CA ASN A 395 -3.11 13.73 32.04
C ASN A 395 -2.59 13.05 33.32
N SER A 396 -2.74 11.73 33.40
CA SER A 396 -2.22 10.91 34.51
C SER A 396 -0.68 10.87 34.59
N ALA A 397 0.02 11.23 33.52
CA ALA A 397 1.48 11.28 33.50
C ALA A 397 2.05 12.60 34.06
N ASN A 398 1.22 13.63 34.25
CA ASN A 398 1.68 14.90 34.82
C ASN A 398 1.97 14.75 36.33
N PRO A 399 3.20 15.04 36.81
CA PRO A 399 3.50 15.05 38.24
C PRO A 399 2.92 16.25 39.01
N ASP A 400 2.36 17.24 38.30
CA ASP A 400 1.74 18.43 38.89
C ASP A 400 0.48 18.11 39.70
N GLY A 401 0.13 19.01 40.60
CA GLY A 401 -1.03 18.88 41.49
C GLY A 401 -0.64 18.64 42.95
N LEU A 402 -1.59 18.90 43.83
CA LEU A 402 -1.45 18.74 45.27
C LEU A 402 -1.39 17.24 45.62
N LYS A 403 -0.53 16.91 46.60
CA LYS A 403 -0.35 15.55 47.14
C LYS A 403 -0.61 15.61 48.66
N PRO A 404 -1.87 15.48 49.09
CA PRO A 404 -2.22 15.59 50.51
C PRO A 404 -1.44 14.57 51.36
N GLY A 405 -0.93 14.99 52.53
CA GLY A 405 -0.24 14.06 53.43
C GLY A 405 -1.20 13.14 54.20
N VAL A 406 -2.45 13.59 54.38
CA VAL A 406 -3.52 12.92 55.13
C VAL A 406 -4.83 13.12 54.36
N VAL A 407 -5.70 12.10 54.39
CA VAL A 407 -7.01 12.09 53.74
C VAL A 407 -8.05 11.69 54.77
N ASP A 408 -9.01 12.56 55.03
CA ASP A 408 -10.14 12.27 55.93
C ASP A 408 -11.22 11.46 55.18
N GLY A 409 -11.37 11.71 53.88
CA GLY A 409 -12.23 10.93 52.97
C GLY A 409 -13.65 11.48 52.82
N GLU A 410 -13.86 12.78 53.04
CA GLU A 410 -15.11 13.46 52.71
C GLU A 410 -15.15 13.82 51.22
N ILE A 411 -16.23 13.46 50.52
CA ILE A 411 -16.40 13.73 49.08
C ILE A 411 -17.63 14.61 48.90
N SER A 412 -17.50 15.73 48.19
CA SER A 412 -18.63 16.64 47.92
C SER A 412 -18.77 16.96 46.44
N LEU A 413 -20.00 16.89 45.94
CA LEU A 413 -20.40 17.34 44.62
C LEU A 413 -21.22 18.63 44.77
N GLU A 414 -20.88 19.67 44.01
CA GLU A 414 -21.53 20.99 44.06
C GLU A 414 -22.05 21.40 42.67
N ASP A 415 -23.38 21.47 42.51
CA ASP A 415 -24.11 21.74 41.24
C ASP A 415 -23.54 21.01 40.01
N VAL A 416 -23.20 19.73 40.16
CA VAL A 416 -22.52 18.96 39.12
C VAL A 416 -23.48 18.69 37.95
N LYS A 417 -23.07 19.07 36.75
CA LYS A 417 -23.73 18.76 35.48
C LYS A 417 -22.74 18.01 34.60
N PHE A 418 -23.19 16.94 33.97
CA PHE A 418 -22.31 16.11 33.15
C PHE A 418 -23.04 15.44 31.99
N THR A 419 -22.35 15.41 30.86
CA THR A 419 -22.75 14.73 29.63
C THR A 419 -21.55 13.96 29.08
N TYR A 420 -21.74 12.70 28.71
CA TYR A 420 -20.68 11.92 28.08
C TYR A 420 -20.33 12.50 26.70
N PRO A 421 -19.05 12.66 26.36
CA PRO A 421 -18.60 13.17 25.06
C PRO A 421 -19.07 12.33 23.86
N SER A 422 -19.28 11.02 24.07
CA SER A 422 -19.83 10.11 23.06
C SER A 422 -21.31 10.36 22.76
N ARG A 423 -22.04 11.08 23.64
CA ARG A 423 -23.46 11.41 23.51
C ARG A 423 -23.74 12.85 23.99
N PRO A 424 -23.24 13.88 23.27
CA PRO A 424 -23.27 15.27 23.72
C PRO A 424 -24.69 15.84 23.89
N ASN A 425 -25.70 15.22 23.26
CA ASN A 425 -27.09 15.67 23.32
C ASN A 425 -27.89 15.08 24.51
N VAL A 426 -27.29 14.22 25.33
CA VAL A 426 -28.00 13.51 26.42
C VAL A 426 -27.37 13.83 27.78
N PRO A 427 -27.86 14.86 28.50
CA PRO A 427 -27.35 15.18 29.83
C PRO A 427 -27.71 14.09 30.84
N VAL A 428 -26.69 13.55 31.51
CA VAL A 428 -26.84 12.44 32.47
C VAL A 428 -27.00 12.96 33.89
N VAL A 429 -26.16 13.91 34.31
CA VAL A 429 -26.26 14.56 35.63
C VAL A 429 -26.71 16.00 35.41
N LYS A 430 -27.74 16.44 36.13
CA LYS A 430 -28.48 17.70 35.88
C LYS A 430 -28.49 18.64 37.08
N GLY A 431 -27.33 18.95 37.66
CA GLY A 431 -27.19 19.85 38.80
C GLY A 431 -27.31 19.12 40.14
N LEU A 432 -26.50 18.08 40.33
CA LEU A 432 -26.51 17.28 41.55
C LEU A 432 -25.58 17.91 42.60
N SER A 433 -26.09 18.10 43.81
CA SER A 433 -25.29 18.44 44.99
C SER A 433 -25.45 17.37 46.06
N LEU A 434 -24.34 16.77 46.50
CA LEU A 434 -24.34 15.63 47.41
C LEU A 434 -23.03 15.60 48.21
N THR A 435 -23.10 15.28 49.50
CA THR A 435 -21.92 15.12 50.35
C THR A 435 -21.87 13.74 50.97
N PHE A 436 -20.75 13.05 50.80
CA PHE A 436 -20.43 11.77 51.42
C PHE A 436 -19.48 12.01 52.60
N LYS A 437 -19.97 11.78 53.82
CA LYS A 437 -19.18 12.01 55.04
C LYS A 437 -18.09 10.97 55.21
N ALA A 438 -16.92 11.42 55.68
CA ALA A 438 -15.81 10.57 56.06
C ALA A 438 -16.23 9.41 57.00
N GLY A 439 -15.71 8.21 56.75
CA GLY A 439 -15.95 7.02 57.57
C GLY A 439 -17.39 6.46 57.53
N LYS A 440 -18.25 6.91 56.61
CA LYS A 440 -19.61 6.39 56.44
C LYS A 440 -19.76 5.65 55.11
N THR A 441 -20.49 4.54 55.14
CA THR A 441 -20.91 3.84 53.92
C THR A 441 -22.22 4.44 53.42
N VAL A 442 -22.24 4.87 52.16
CA VAL A 442 -23.42 5.42 51.49
C VAL A 442 -23.78 4.54 50.31
N ALA A 443 -25.08 4.27 50.12
CA ALA A 443 -25.59 3.52 48.98
C ALA A 443 -26.32 4.45 48.01
N LEU A 444 -25.90 4.44 46.73
CA LEU A 444 -26.59 5.13 45.65
C LEU A 444 -27.65 4.20 45.03
N VAL A 445 -28.92 4.51 45.23
CA VAL A 445 -30.06 3.74 44.68
C VAL A 445 -30.82 4.53 43.61
N GLY A 446 -31.36 3.84 42.61
CA GLY A 446 -32.13 4.48 41.53
C GLY A 446 -32.28 3.59 40.30
N ALA A 447 -33.20 3.96 39.41
CA ALA A 447 -33.47 3.25 38.15
C ALA A 447 -32.23 3.12 37.25
N SER A 448 -32.21 2.16 36.32
CA SER A 448 -31.12 2.06 35.33
C SER A 448 -30.98 3.36 34.53
N GLY A 449 -29.74 3.80 34.28
CA GLY A 449 -29.48 5.05 33.58
C GLY A 449 -29.59 6.33 34.43
N SER A 450 -29.91 6.24 35.72
CA SER A 450 -30.04 7.41 36.61
C SER A 450 -28.72 8.12 36.99
N GLY A 451 -27.60 7.78 36.34
CA GLY A 451 -26.28 8.41 36.58
C GLY A 451 -25.47 7.87 37.77
N LYS A 452 -25.87 6.77 38.42
CA LYS A 452 -25.14 6.19 39.57
C LYS A 452 -23.66 5.89 39.28
N SER A 453 -23.39 5.13 38.22
CA SER A 453 -22.01 4.80 37.81
C SER A 453 -21.25 6.04 37.36
N THR A 454 -21.95 7.01 36.74
CA THR A 454 -21.35 8.29 36.35
C THR A 454 -20.83 9.08 37.54
N ILE A 455 -21.54 9.07 38.69
CA ILE A 455 -21.05 9.72 39.91
C ILE A 455 -19.73 9.08 40.35
N ILE A 456 -19.63 7.75 40.31
CA ILE A 456 -18.40 7.03 40.64
C ILE A 456 -17.28 7.44 39.67
N SER A 457 -17.53 7.45 38.36
CA SER A 457 -16.52 7.85 37.36
C SER A 457 -16.06 9.31 37.49
N LEU A 458 -16.93 10.21 37.96
CA LEU A 458 -16.56 11.61 38.23
C LEU A 458 -15.71 11.73 39.51
N VAL A 459 -16.01 10.93 40.54
CA VAL A 459 -15.21 10.86 41.77
C VAL A 459 -13.83 10.24 41.51
N GLU A 460 -13.76 9.21 40.65
CA GLU A 460 -12.50 8.62 40.17
C GLU A 460 -11.77 9.52 39.15
N ARG A 461 -12.36 10.67 38.80
CA ARG A 461 -11.86 11.64 37.81
C ARG A 461 -11.50 11.00 36.47
N PHE A 462 -12.28 10.01 36.03
CA PHE A 462 -12.23 9.53 34.64
C PHE A 462 -12.80 10.54 33.66
N TYR A 463 -13.67 11.42 34.14
CA TYR A 463 -14.21 12.54 33.40
C TYR A 463 -14.23 13.79 34.28
N ASP A 464 -14.10 14.95 33.66
CA ASP A 464 -14.37 16.22 34.32
C ASP A 464 -15.86 16.57 34.16
N PRO A 465 -16.49 17.17 35.18
CA PRO A 465 -17.86 17.66 35.07
C PRO A 465 -17.93 18.79 34.03
N THR A 466 -19.03 18.87 33.29
CA THR A 466 -19.28 19.95 32.32
C THR A 466 -19.50 21.29 33.03
N SER A 467 -20.09 21.26 34.22
CA SER A 467 -20.27 22.40 35.13
C SER A 467 -20.37 21.88 36.56
N GLY A 468 -20.05 22.74 37.53
CA GLY A 468 -19.95 22.36 38.95
C GLY A 468 -18.59 21.78 39.31
N VAL A 469 -18.44 21.36 40.55
CA VAL A 469 -17.14 20.91 41.11
C VAL A 469 -17.32 19.63 41.92
N VAL A 470 -16.33 18.74 41.85
CA VAL A 470 -16.20 17.57 42.71
C VAL A 470 -14.97 17.77 43.59
N LYS A 471 -15.12 17.63 44.91
CA LYS A 471 -14.05 17.87 45.89
C LYS A 471 -13.80 16.64 46.75
N LEU A 472 -12.55 16.46 47.16
CA LEU A 472 -12.10 15.54 48.20
C LEU A 472 -11.52 16.37 49.34
N ASP A 473 -12.04 16.21 50.55
CA ASP A 473 -11.64 16.96 51.75
C ASP A 473 -11.61 18.49 51.54
N GLY A 474 -12.58 18.99 50.76
CA GLY A 474 -12.72 20.41 50.43
C GLY A 474 -11.84 20.92 49.28
N VAL A 475 -10.95 20.09 48.72
CA VAL A 475 -10.07 20.43 47.59
C VAL A 475 -10.68 19.90 46.29
N ASP A 476 -10.73 20.73 45.24
CA ASP A 476 -11.19 20.30 43.91
C ASP A 476 -10.32 19.14 43.40
N LEU A 477 -10.95 18.06 42.93
CA LEU A 477 -10.25 16.93 42.33
C LEU A 477 -9.32 17.36 41.19
N LYS A 478 -9.61 18.49 40.51
CA LYS A 478 -8.76 19.05 39.45
C LYS A 478 -7.38 19.49 39.91
N GLU A 479 -7.28 19.94 41.16
CA GLU A 479 -6.04 20.44 41.77
C GLU A 479 -5.17 19.31 42.32
N LEU A 480 -5.73 18.11 42.53
CA LEU A 480 -5.01 16.94 43.04
C LEU A 480 -4.19 16.26 41.95
N ASN A 481 -3.05 15.68 42.36
CA ASN A 481 -2.27 14.81 41.49
C ASN A 481 -2.96 13.43 41.34
N LEU A 482 -3.09 12.95 40.09
CA LEU A 482 -3.79 11.70 39.78
C LEU A 482 -3.07 10.42 40.24
N LYS A 483 -1.77 10.49 40.58
CA LYS A 483 -0.93 9.35 40.97
C LYS A 483 -0.49 9.37 42.44
N TRP A 484 -0.98 10.34 43.20
CA TRP A 484 -0.61 10.52 44.59
C TRP A 484 -0.93 9.29 45.44
#